data_AF-A0A172Y2N6-F1
#
_entry.id   AF-A0A172Y2N6-F1
#
_cell.length_a   1.000
_cell.length_b   1.000
_cell.length_c   1.000
_cell.angle_alpha   90.00
_cell.angle_beta   90.00
_cell.angle_gamma   90.00
#
_symmetry.space_group_name_H-M   'P 1'
#
loop_
_entity.id
_entity.type
_entity.pdbx_description
1 polymer ?
#
loop_
_entity_poly.entity_id
_entity_poly.type
_entity_poly.pdbx_seq_one_letter_code
_entity_poly.pdbx_strand_id
1 'polypeptide(L)'
;MQEGLMLKLVIIALSAAFLPSCATPETAAMPLQQSRLSADASLQTRLFETLGACERFNRAPSGEQGFAAHLRRHAPTADETERRALRAAYDRGASPAVASRQTPESCAIALRGHAQEAPGLHGRRDDRPLASPD
;
A
#
# COMPACT_ATOMS: atom_id res chain seq x y z
N MET A 1 -15.66 68.48 -11.74
CA MET A 1 -14.66 67.62 -11.06
C MET A 1 -13.84 66.98 -12.15
N GLN A 2 -12.69 67.57 -12.42
CA GLN A 2 -11.77 67.29 -13.52
C GLN A 2 -10.36 67.19 -12.90
N GLU A 3 -9.46 66.47 -13.60
CA GLU A 3 -7.99 66.41 -13.40
C GLU A 3 -7.53 65.51 -12.22
N GLY A 4 -6.56 64.62 -12.33
CA GLY A 4 -5.62 64.31 -13.40
C GLY A 4 -4.60 63.27 -12.89
N LEU A 5 -4.05 62.49 -13.82
CA LEU A 5 -2.95 61.54 -13.62
C LEU A 5 -1.82 62.12 -12.77
N MET A 6 -1.21 61.31 -11.88
CA MET A 6 0.25 61.21 -11.85
C MET A 6 0.75 59.93 -11.14
N LEU A 7 1.11 58.97 -11.98
CA LEU A 7 2.17 57.99 -11.78
C LEU A 7 3.43 58.64 -11.18
N LYS A 8 3.98 58.10 -10.08
CA LYS A 8 5.43 58.08 -9.82
C LYS A 8 5.81 57.15 -8.64
N LEU A 9 6.45 56.06 -9.02
CA LEU A 9 7.36 55.22 -8.22
C LEU A 9 8.26 56.06 -7.30
N VAL A 10 8.38 55.68 -6.03
CA VAL A 10 9.65 55.82 -5.28
C VAL A 10 9.81 54.59 -4.38
N ILE A 11 10.80 53.79 -4.77
CA ILE A 11 11.41 52.68 -4.04
C ILE A 11 12.37 53.28 -3.01
N ILE A 12 12.20 52.97 -1.71
CA ILE A 12 13.20 53.07 -0.64
C ILE A 12 12.85 51.95 0.36
N ALA A 13 13.38 50.72 0.29
CA ALA A 13 14.72 50.27 0.69
C ALA A 13 15.10 50.61 2.14
N LEU A 14 15.05 49.64 3.07
CA LEU A 14 16.17 49.21 3.95
C LEU A 14 15.68 48.37 5.16
N SER A 15 15.92 47.06 5.06
CA SER A 15 16.67 46.22 6.02
C SER A 15 16.46 46.34 7.53
N ALA A 16 15.75 45.37 8.11
CA ALA A 16 16.06 44.69 9.37
C ALA A 16 15.16 43.44 9.46
N ALA A 17 15.58 42.20 9.71
CA ALA A 17 16.87 41.66 10.05
C ALA A 17 16.93 40.23 9.47
N PHE A 18 18.08 39.91 8.86
CA PHE A 18 18.46 38.55 8.51
C PHE A 18 18.68 37.79 9.82
N LEU A 19 17.76 36.92 10.19
CA LEU A 19 18.08 35.76 11.03
C LEU A 19 18.20 34.56 10.08
N PRO A 20 19.33 33.84 10.07
CA PRO A 20 19.44 32.59 9.34
C PRO A 20 18.58 31.59 10.11
N SER A 21 17.30 31.50 9.75
CA SER A 21 16.46 30.40 10.22
C SER A 21 17.08 29.15 9.62
N CYS A 22 17.79 28.40 10.45
CA CYS A 22 18.35 27.11 10.12
C CYS A 22 17.26 26.30 9.45
N ALA A 23 17.48 25.95 8.18
CA ALA A 23 16.59 25.08 7.43
C ALA A 23 16.40 23.80 8.23
N THR A 24 15.24 23.64 8.86
CA THR A 24 14.75 22.36 9.35
C THR A 24 14.68 21.41 8.15
N PRO A 25 15.34 20.24 8.17
CA PRO A 25 15.23 19.27 7.10
C PRO A 25 13.93 18.49 7.24
N GLU A 26 12.78 19.17 7.17
CA GLU A 26 11.47 18.52 7.30
C GLU A 26 10.69 18.45 5.97
N THR A 27 11.19 19.12 4.93
CA THR A 27 10.52 19.17 3.62
C THR A 27 10.92 18.02 2.67
N ALA A 28 11.89 17.17 3.02
CA ALA A 28 12.33 16.06 2.17
C ALA A 28 11.76 14.68 2.57
N ALA A 29 11.17 14.54 3.76
CA ALA A 29 10.71 13.25 4.29
C ALA A 29 9.31 12.84 3.81
N MET A 30 8.41 13.80 3.59
CA MET A 30 7.02 13.55 3.19
C MET A 30 6.84 12.83 1.83
N PRO A 31 7.54 13.19 0.73
CA PRO A 31 7.31 12.53 -0.56
C PRO A 31 7.77 11.06 -0.55
N LEU A 32 8.80 10.71 0.22
CA LEU A 32 9.29 9.34 0.34
C LEU A 32 8.34 8.47 1.18
N GLN A 33 7.82 8.99 2.29
CA GLN A 33 6.89 8.26 3.14
C GLN A 33 5.55 8.00 2.44
N GLN A 34 5.02 8.99 1.73
CA GLN A 34 3.80 8.83 0.92
C GLN A 34 4.01 7.81 -0.21
N SER A 35 5.17 7.83 -0.86
CA SER A 35 5.52 6.86 -1.90
C SER A 35 5.60 5.43 -1.35
N ARG A 36 6.14 5.25 -0.15
CA ARG A 36 6.20 3.94 0.53
C ARG A 36 4.82 3.44 0.92
N LEU A 37 3.95 4.28 1.47
CA LEU A 37 2.58 3.93 1.81
C LEU A 37 1.77 3.54 0.55
N SER A 38 1.96 4.28 -0.54
CA SER A 38 1.34 3.97 -1.85
C SER A 38 1.85 2.64 -2.42
N ALA A 39 3.15 2.38 -2.32
CA ALA A 39 3.74 1.12 -2.75
C ALA A 39 3.21 -0.07 -1.92
N ASP A 40 3.12 0.09 -0.60
CA ASP A 40 2.58 -0.95 0.29
C ASP A 40 1.11 -1.25 0.00
N ALA A 41 0.27 -0.21 -0.13
CA ALA A 41 -1.13 -0.37 -0.50
C ALA A 41 -1.28 -1.04 -1.89
N SER A 42 -0.39 -0.71 -2.84
CA SER A 42 -0.35 -1.37 -4.16
C SER A 42 0.05 -2.84 -4.08
N LEU A 43 1.00 -3.19 -3.20
CA LEU A 43 1.43 -4.57 -2.97
C LEU A 43 0.33 -5.38 -2.29
N GLN A 44 -0.32 -4.86 -1.24
CA GLN A 44 -1.45 -5.52 -0.60
C GLN A 44 -2.61 -5.74 -1.57
N THR A 45 -2.93 -4.74 -2.40
CA THR A 45 -3.98 -4.88 -3.41
C THR A 45 -3.66 -6.01 -4.39
N ARG A 46 -2.42 -6.07 -4.91
CA ARG A 46 -1.99 -7.14 -5.83
C ARG A 46 -1.96 -8.51 -5.17
N LEU A 47 -1.58 -8.58 -3.89
CA LEU A 47 -1.65 -9.80 -3.10
C LEU A 47 -3.10 -10.31 -3.02
N PHE A 48 -4.05 -9.47 -2.62
CA PHE A 48 -5.45 -9.87 -2.48
C PHE A 48 -6.08 -10.28 -3.81
N GLU A 49 -5.73 -9.61 -4.91
CA GLU A 49 -6.13 -10.02 -6.25
C GLU A 49 -5.56 -11.40 -6.64
N THR A 50 -4.29 -11.67 -6.29
CA THR A 50 -3.68 -12.99 -6.51
C THR A 50 -4.34 -14.06 -5.64
N LEU A 51 -4.64 -13.76 -4.38
CA LEU A 51 -5.30 -14.68 -3.45
C LEU A 51 -6.70 -15.07 -3.94
N GLY A 52 -7.47 -14.11 -4.47
CA GLY A 52 -8.76 -14.39 -5.10
C GLY A 52 -8.62 -15.24 -6.36
N ALA A 53 -7.66 -14.92 -7.24
CA ALA A 53 -7.42 -15.68 -8.47
C ALA A 53 -7.01 -17.13 -8.22
N CYS A 54 -6.33 -17.39 -7.11
CA CYS A 54 -5.78 -18.68 -6.74
C CYS A 54 -6.66 -19.47 -5.76
N GLU A 55 -7.79 -18.91 -5.33
CA GLU A 55 -8.63 -19.46 -4.26
C GLU A 55 -8.99 -20.93 -4.47
N ARG A 56 -9.35 -21.31 -5.71
CA ARG A 56 -9.74 -22.69 -6.06
C ARG A 56 -8.67 -23.75 -5.82
N PHE A 57 -7.41 -23.33 -5.70
CA PHE A 57 -6.26 -24.21 -5.47
C PHE A 57 -5.80 -24.20 -4.01
N ASN A 58 -6.37 -23.32 -3.18
CA ASN A 58 -6.06 -23.27 -1.77
C ASN A 58 -6.86 -24.35 -1.02
N ARG A 59 -6.23 -24.95 0.00
CA ARG A 59 -6.92 -25.86 0.94
C ARG A 59 -7.81 -25.12 1.96
N ALA A 60 -7.82 -23.80 1.92
CA ALA A 60 -8.52 -22.93 2.85
C ALA A 60 -10.00 -22.72 2.43
N PRO A 61 -10.84 -22.17 3.32
CA PRO A 61 -12.21 -21.77 2.97
C PRO A 61 -12.21 -20.79 1.79
N SER A 62 -13.29 -20.81 0.99
CA SER A 62 -13.50 -19.89 -0.13
C SER A 62 -14.57 -18.82 0.17
N GLY A 63 -14.73 -17.88 -0.75
CA GLY A 63 -15.60 -16.72 -0.67
C GLY A 63 -15.27 -15.82 0.51
N GLU A 64 -16.30 -15.52 1.30
CA GLU A 64 -16.20 -14.61 2.44
C GLU A 64 -15.25 -15.14 3.53
N GLN A 65 -15.29 -16.45 3.81
CA GLN A 65 -14.42 -17.05 4.82
C GLN A 65 -12.94 -17.04 4.40
N GLY A 66 -12.67 -17.26 3.10
CA GLY A 66 -11.34 -17.17 2.52
C GLY A 66 -10.79 -15.74 2.61
N PHE A 67 -11.58 -14.77 2.17
CA PHE A 67 -11.24 -13.35 2.30
C PHE A 67 -10.97 -12.96 3.76
N ALA A 68 -11.83 -13.35 4.70
CA ALA A 68 -11.65 -13.04 6.12
C ALA A 68 -10.39 -13.69 6.71
N ALA A 69 -10.01 -14.89 6.26
CA ALA A 69 -8.77 -15.53 6.66
C ALA A 69 -7.54 -14.77 6.13
N HIS A 70 -7.58 -14.33 4.87
CA HIS A 70 -6.51 -13.54 4.27
C HIS A 70 -6.37 -12.15 4.90
N LEU A 71 -7.49 -11.50 5.22
CA LEU A 71 -7.49 -10.22 5.94
C LEU A 71 -6.77 -10.33 7.28
N ARG A 72 -7.12 -11.33 8.10
CA ARG A 72 -6.45 -11.57 9.38
C ARG A 72 -4.95 -11.84 9.26
N ARG A 73 -4.51 -12.47 8.17
CA ARG A 73 -3.10 -12.87 7.98
C ARG A 73 -2.24 -11.76 7.38
N HIS A 74 -2.77 -10.97 6.46
CA HIS A 74 -1.99 -10.07 5.62
C HIS A 74 -2.31 -8.59 5.84
N ALA A 75 -3.47 -8.27 6.42
CA ALA A 75 -3.86 -6.89 6.69
C ALA A 75 -4.68 -6.80 8.00
N PRO A 76 -4.13 -7.27 9.15
CA PRO A 76 -4.88 -7.35 10.41
C PRO A 76 -5.30 -5.98 10.97
N THR A 77 -4.61 -4.92 10.55
CA THR A 77 -4.86 -3.54 10.96
C THR A 77 -5.60 -2.72 9.91
N ALA A 78 -6.09 -3.35 8.83
CA ALA A 78 -6.75 -2.64 7.75
C ALA A 78 -8.00 -1.91 8.24
N ASP A 79 -8.09 -0.62 7.92
CA ASP A 79 -9.31 0.15 8.20
C ASP A 79 -10.47 -0.22 7.27
N GLU A 80 -11.65 0.34 7.49
CA GLU A 80 -12.84 -0.01 6.70
C GLU A 80 -12.74 0.37 5.20
N THR A 81 -11.96 1.40 4.88
CA THR A 81 -11.73 1.79 3.48
C THR A 81 -10.77 0.83 2.81
N GLU A 82 -9.67 0.48 3.49
CA GLU A 82 -8.70 -0.51 3.03
C GLU A 82 -9.36 -1.88 2.88
N ARG A 83 -10.15 -2.33 3.85
CA ARG A 83 -10.91 -3.59 3.78
C ARG A 83 -11.79 -3.66 2.54
N ARG A 84 -12.51 -2.58 2.21
CA ARG A 84 -13.34 -2.50 1.00
C ARG A 84 -12.51 -2.56 -0.27
N ALA A 85 -11.36 -1.89 -0.31
CA ALA A 85 -10.45 -1.92 -1.45
C ALA A 85 -9.84 -3.33 -1.67
N LEU A 86 -9.38 -3.96 -0.59
CA LEU A 86 -8.85 -5.32 -0.60
C LEU A 86 -9.92 -6.34 -0.97
N ARG A 87 -11.17 -6.12 -0.53
CA ARG A 87 -12.31 -6.96 -0.94
C ARG A 87 -12.56 -6.87 -2.44
N ALA A 88 -12.61 -5.66 -2.97
CA ALA A 88 -12.77 -5.45 -4.41
C ALA A 88 -11.63 -6.09 -5.21
N ALA A 89 -10.39 -6.06 -4.70
CA ALA A 89 -9.26 -6.73 -5.33
C ALA A 89 -9.41 -8.26 -5.33
N TYR A 90 -9.80 -8.83 -4.19
CA TYR A 90 -10.09 -10.24 -4.05
C TYR A 90 -11.17 -10.71 -5.03
N ASP A 91 -12.29 -10.00 -5.09
CA ASP A 91 -13.42 -10.34 -5.97
C ASP A 91 -13.04 -10.21 -7.46
N ARG A 92 -12.20 -9.24 -7.84
CA ARG A 92 -11.63 -9.17 -9.21
C ARG A 92 -10.79 -10.40 -9.54
N GLY A 93 -9.92 -10.81 -8.63
CA GLY A 93 -9.11 -12.02 -8.78
C GLY A 93 -9.95 -13.29 -8.92
N ALA A 94 -10.95 -13.43 -8.04
CA ALA A 94 -11.87 -14.58 -8.02
C ALA A 94 -12.82 -14.62 -9.23
N SER A 95 -12.89 -13.55 -10.03
CA SER A 95 -13.74 -13.53 -11.22
C SER A 95 -13.38 -14.66 -12.20
N PRO A 96 -14.38 -15.26 -12.88
CA PRO A 96 -14.12 -16.38 -13.80
C PRO A 96 -13.12 -16.05 -14.90
N ALA A 97 -13.07 -14.81 -15.37
CA ALA A 97 -12.16 -14.35 -16.42
C ALA A 97 -10.68 -14.42 -16.00
N VAL A 98 -10.39 -14.27 -14.71
CA VAL A 98 -9.04 -14.28 -14.13
C VAL A 98 -8.73 -15.67 -13.56
N ALA A 99 -9.60 -16.20 -12.71
CA ALA A 99 -9.38 -17.45 -12.00
C ALA A 99 -9.24 -18.66 -12.95
N SER A 100 -9.98 -18.69 -14.07
CA SER A 100 -9.91 -19.79 -15.05
C SER A 100 -8.52 -19.96 -15.69
N ARG A 101 -7.75 -18.87 -15.78
CA ARG A 101 -6.40 -18.84 -16.38
C ARG A 101 -5.30 -19.32 -15.45
N GLN A 102 -5.60 -19.45 -14.16
CA GLN A 102 -4.60 -19.83 -13.17
C GLN A 102 -4.36 -21.34 -13.17
N THR A 103 -3.14 -21.75 -12.89
CA THR A 103 -2.78 -23.14 -12.57
C THR A 103 -2.21 -23.20 -11.14
N PRO A 104 -2.15 -24.39 -10.53
CA PRO A 104 -1.46 -24.55 -9.25
C PRO A 104 -0.03 -23.99 -9.28
N GLU A 105 0.68 -24.20 -10.39
CA GLU A 105 2.06 -23.73 -10.58
C GLU A 105 2.15 -22.21 -10.70
N SER A 106 1.26 -21.58 -11.50
CA SER A 106 1.25 -20.11 -11.64
C SER A 106 0.93 -19.44 -10.30
N CYS A 107 0.00 -20.01 -9.54
CA CYS A 107 -0.34 -19.55 -8.20
C CYS A 107 0.81 -19.70 -7.21
N ALA A 108 1.51 -20.83 -7.21
CA ALA A 108 2.68 -21.02 -6.36
C ALA A 108 3.81 -20.03 -6.67
N ILE A 109 4.04 -19.72 -7.95
CA ILE A 109 5.04 -18.73 -8.37
C ILE A 109 4.63 -17.33 -7.91
N ALA A 110 3.39 -16.91 -8.19
CA ALA A 110 2.89 -15.58 -7.84
C ALA A 110 2.92 -15.34 -6.32
N LEU A 111 2.44 -16.29 -5.52
CA LEU A 111 2.43 -16.17 -4.06
C LEU A 111 3.84 -16.17 -3.46
N ARG A 112 4.79 -16.92 -4.03
CA ARG A 112 6.20 -16.82 -3.64
C ARG A 112 6.79 -15.45 -3.98
N GLY A 113 6.42 -14.86 -5.12
CA GLY A 113 6.82 -13.51 -5.51
C GLY A 113 6.40 -12.47 -4.47
N HIS A 114 5.12 -12.48 -4.08
CA HIS A 114 4.61 -11.58 -3.03
C HIS A 114 5.38 -11.72 -1.72
N ALA A 115 5.64 -12.96 -1.28
CA ALA A 115 6.40 -13.22 -0.06
C ALA A 115 7.84 -12.66 -0.10
N GLN A 116 8.44 -12.52 -1.28
CA GLN A 116 9.76 -11.94 -1.48
C GLN A 116 9.72 -10.41 -1.58
N GLU A 117 8.68 -9.84 -2.19
CA GLU A 117 8.51 -8.39 -2.37
C GLU A 117 8.22 -7.66 -1.04
N ALA A 118 7.69 -8.36 -0.03
CA ALA A 118 7.38 -7.76 1.27
C ALA A 118 7.66 -8.69 2.47
N PRO A 119 8.93 -8.87 2.90
CA PRO A 119 9.29 -9.79 3.97
C PRO A 119 8.60 -9.55 5.32
N GLY A 120 8.10 -8.34 5.57
CA GLY A 120 7.44 -7.94 6.82
C GLY A 120 5.92 -7.74 6.73
N LEU A 121 5.32 -7.82 5.54
CA LEU A 121 3.88 -7.59 5.32
C LEU A 121 3.07 -8.88 5.38
N HIS A 122 3.73 -10.02 5.16
CA HIS A 122 3.14 -11.32 5.36
C HIS A 122 3.46 -11.78 6.78
N GLY A 123 2.42 -11.94 7.61
CA GLY A 123 2.53 -12.31 9.01
C GLY A 123 3.56 -13.42 9.26
N ARG A 124 4.29 -13.23 10.37
CA ARG A 124 5.29 -14.12 10.99
C ARG A 124 5.26 -15.54 10.42
N ARG A 125 6.39 -16.00 9.83
CA ARG A 125 6.62 -17.45 9.66
C ARG A 125 6.36 -18.09 11.01
N ASP A 126 5.44 -19.05 11.05
CA ASP A 126 5.34 -19.97 12.18
C ASP A 126 6.61 -20.83 12.18
N ASP A 127 7.73 -20.26 12.62
CA ASP A 127 8.97 -20.97 12.93
C ASP A 127 8.81 -21.68 14.27
N ARG A 128 7.68 -22.39 14.46
CA ARG A 128 7.51 -23.30 15.58
C ARG A 128 8.47 -24.45 15.29
N PRO A 129 9.50 -24.68 16.12
CA PRO A 129 10.33 -25.86 15.96
C PRO A 129 9.40 -27.06 16.04
N LEU A 130 9.35 -27.85 14.97
CA LEU A 130 8.87 -29.22 15.09
C LEU A 130 9.78 -29.85 16.13
N ALA A 131 9.23 -30.10 17.32
CA ALA A 131 9.94 -30.85 18.34
C ALA A 131 10.49 -32.11 17.66
N SER A 132 11.82 -32.21 17.61
CA SER A 132 12.45 -33.47 17.22
C SER A 132 12.17 -34.45 18.36
N PRO A 133 11.60 -35.63 18.08
CA PRO A 133 11.58 -36.69 19.05
C PRO A 133 13.00 -37.25 19.19
N ASP A 134 13.60 -37.08 20.37
CA ASP A 134 14.23 -38.13 21.18
C ASP A 134 14.64 -37.54 22.56
#